data_AF-B0BGX0-F1
#
_entry.id   AF-B0BGX0-F1
#
_cell.length_a   1.000
_cell.length_b   1.000
_cell.length_c   1.000
_cell.angle_alpha   90.00
_cell.angle_beta   90.00
_cell.angle_gamma   90.00
#
_symmetry.space_group_name_H-M   'P 1'
#
loop_
_entity.id
_entity.type
_entity.pdbx_description
1 polymer ?
#
loop_
_entity_poly.entity_id
_entity_poly.type
_entity_poly.pdbx_seq_one_letter_code
_entity_poly.pdbx_strand_id
1 'polypeptide(L)'
;MIVIELVVNGKLVSSAGSDNLSVLSHTLTARGKLGSASQGTASLKDSCILETSLTGLTSSKDEPMHVHLHWHHAHLSVGDELTLRIVERSTADNPLPERRTGEA
;
A
#
# COMPACT_ATOMS: atom_id res chain seq x y z
N MET A 1 16.29 -2.17 -10.37
CA MET A 1 14.94 -1.59 -10.48
C MET A 1 14.72 -0.50 -9.43
N ILE A 2 13.73 0.36 -9.65
CA ILE A 2 13.21 1.27 -8.62
C ILE A 2 12.46 0.45 -7.57
N VAL A 3 12.71 0.72 -6.30
CA VAL A 3 12.09 0.08 -5.15
C VAL A 3 11.59 1.17 -4.19
N ILE A 4 10.40 0.97 -3.62
CA ILE A 4 9.89 1.76 -2.49
C ILE A 4 10.04 0.94 -1.21
N GLU A 5 10.90 1.41 -0.31
CA GLU A 5 10.99 0.91 1.06
C GLU A 5 9.99 1.68 1.95
N LEU A 6 9.10 0.94 2.62
CA LEU A 6 8.18 1.47 3.62
C LEU A 6 8.71 1.17 5.03
N VAL A 7 8.94 2.22 5.79
CA VAL A 7 9.36 2.18 7.19
C VAL A 7 8.21 2.72 8.04
N VAL A 8 7.79 1.95 9.04
CA VAL A 8 6.76 2.36 10.02
C VAL A 8 7.39 2.39 11.40
N ASN A 9 7.29 3.53 12.10
CA ASN A 9 7.87 3.74 13.44
C ASN A 9 9.36 3.31 13.52
N GLY A 10 10.14 3.69 12.50
CA GLY A 10 11.57 3.38 12.39
C GLY A 10 11.92 1.96 11.94
N LYS A 11 10.94 1.06 11.77
CA LYS A 11 11.16 -0.32 11.31
C LYS A 11 10.81 -0.48 9.83
N LEU A 12 11.72 -1.03 9.02
CA LEU A 12 11.41 -1.45 7.65
C LEU A 12 10.38 -2.58 7.68
N VAL A 13 9.19 -2.34 7.11
CA VAL A 13 8.09 -3.30 7.08
C VAL A 13 7.90 -3.93 5.70
N SER A 14 8.31 -3.26 4.63
CA SER A 14 8.21 -3.78 3.27
C SER A 14 9.16 -3.04 2.32
N SER A 15 9.68 -3.75 1.34
CA SER A 15 10.48 -3.24 0.23
C SER A 15 9.85 -3.71 -1.08
N ALA A 16 9.14 -2.84 -1.79
CA ALA A 16 8.38 -3.21 -2.99
C ALA A 16 9.05 -2.78 -4.29
N GLY A 17 9.13 -3.71 -5.23
CA GLY A 17 9.58 -3.47 -6.60
C GLY A 17 9.62 -4.78 -7.38
N SER A 18 9.55 -4.68 -8.70
CA SER A 18 9.79 -5.79 -9.63
C SER A 18 10.22 -5.23 -10.98
N ASP A 19 11.02 -6.00 -11.73
CA ASP A 19 11.54 -5.59 -13.04
C ASP A 19 10.44 -5.48 -14.11
N ASN A 20 9.29 -6.11 -13.87
CA ASN A 20 8.15 -6.12 -14.78
C ASN A 20 7.04 -5.12 -14.39
N LEU A 21 7.31 -4.11 -13.56
CA LEU A 21 6.31 -3.10 -13.19
C LEU A 21 6.18 -1.98 -14.22
N SER A 22 4.93 -1.57 -14.48
CA SER A 22 4.61 -0.29 -15.11
C SER A 22 4.17 0.77 -14.12
N VAL A 23 3.69 0.36 -12.93
CA VAL A 23 3.26 1.25 -11.85
C VAL A 23 3.74 0.69 -10.52
N LEU A 24 4.24 1.56 -9.65
CA LEU A 24 4.55 1.27 -8.25
C LEU A 24 4.02 2.42 -7.40
N SER A 25 3.16 2.10 -6.44
CA SER A 25 2.35 3.08 -5.70
C SER A 25 2.31 2.78 -4.22
N HIS A 26 2.53 3.81 -3.40
CA HIS A 26 2.17 3.80 -1.99
C HIS A 26 0.94 4.68 -1.79
N THR A 27 -0.07 4.18 -1.07
CA THR A 27 -1.29 4.92 -0.76
C THR A 27 -1.50 4.96 0.75
N LEU A 28 -1.57 6.16 1.33
CA LEU A 28 -2.07 6.40 2.68
C LEU A 28 -3.51 6.89 2.58
N THR A 29 -4.43 6.19 3.22
CA THR A 29 -5.86 6.51 3.23
C THR A 29 -6.32 6.82 4.65
N ALA A 30 -7.03 7.93 4.79
CA ALA A 30 -7.80 8.26 5.99
C ALA A 30 -9.27 8.42 5.58
N ARG A 31 -10.20 7.73 6.24
CA ARG A 31 -11.63 7.79 5.91
C ARG A 31 -12.52 7.79 7.15
N GLY A 32 -13.68 8.43 7.06
CA GLY A 32 -14.62 8.64 8.18
C GLY A 32 -14.69 10.09 8.63
N LYS A 33 -14.92 10.34 9.92
CA LYS A 33 -15.01 11.69 10.50
C LYS A 33 -13.61 12.24 10.82
N LEU A 34 -12.97 12.86 9.82
CA LEU A 34 -11.59 13.35 9.93
C LEU A 34 -11.42 14.74 10.59
N GLY A 35 -12.52 15.45 10.84
CA GLY A 35 -12.49 16.78 11.43
C GLY A 35 -13.87 17.21 11.92
N SER A 36 -13.93 18.28 12.70
CA SER A 36 -15.18 18.76 13.33
C SER A 36 -16.26 19.15 12.33
N ALA A 37 -15.87 19.59 11.14
CA ALA A 37 -16.79 19.92 10.04
C ALA A 37 -17.16 18.73 9.15
N SER A 38 -16.46 17.60 9.28
CA SER A 38 -16.78 16.38 8.52
C SER A 38 -18.02 15.71 9.11
N GLN A 39 -18.95 15.33 8.24
CA GLN A 39 -20.10 14.50 8.63
C GLN A 39 -19.73 13.01 8.74
N GLY A 40 -18.50 12.64 8.39
CA GLY A 40 -18.10 11.25 8.24
C GLY A 40 -18.76 10.57 7.04
N THR A 41 -18.53 9.27 6.91
CA THR A 41 -19.31 8.42 5.99
C THR A 41 -20.45 7.76 6.74
N ALA A 42 -21.43 7.21 6.03
CA ALA A 42 -22.57 6.52 6.65
C ALA A 42 -22.14 5.43 7.65
N SER A 43 -21.05 4.71 7.34
CA SER A 43 -20.48 3.65 8.19
C SER A 43 -19.46 4.12 9.22
N LEU A 44 -18.96 5.36 9.13
CA LEU A 44 -17.90 5.92 9.99
C LEU A 44 -18.27 7.35 10.42
N LYS A 45 -19.47 7.49 11.00
CA LYS A 45 -20.02 8.80 11.37
C LYS A 45 -19.26 9.46 12.52
N ASP A 46 -18.73 8.65 13.45
CA ASP A 46 -18.04 9.11 14.66
C ASP A 46 -16.65 8.45 14.86
N SER A 47 -16.10 7.87 13.80
CA SER A 47 -14.78 7.24 13.81
C SER A 47 -13.99 7.55 12.55
N CYS A 48 -12.70 7.24 12.58
CA CYS A 48 -11.85 7.24 11.39
C CYS A 48 -11.08 5.93 11.29
N ILE A 49 -10.80 5.53 10.05
CA ILE A 49 -9.91 4.43 9.73
C ILE A 49 -8.72 5.02 8.99
N LEU A 50 -7.53 4.65 9.43
CA LEU A 50 -6.27 4.95 8.76
C LEU A 50 -5.71 3.62 8.23
N GLU A 51 -5.33 3.61 6.96
CA GLU A 51 -4.78 2.43 6.30
C GLU A 51 -3.70 2.83 5.31
N THR A 52 -2.68 2.00 5.17
CA THR A 52 -1.65 2.16 4.13
C THR A 52 -1.60 0.92 3.25
N SER A 53 -1.27 1.12 1.98
CA SER A 53 -0.99 0.04 1.05
C SER A 53 0.21 0.37 0.16
N LEU A 54 0.95 -0.67 -0.20
CA LEU A 54 2.06 -0.62 -1.16
C LEU A 54 1.78 -1.65 -2.26
N THR A 55 1.51 -1.15 -3.46
CA THR A 55 1.00 -1.94 -4.59
C THR A 55 1.69 -1.58 -5.89
N GLY A 56 1.48 -2.39 -6.92
CA GLY A 56 2.04 -2.17 -8.24
C GLY A 56 1.23 -2.87 -9.31
N LEU A 57 1.48 -2.50 -10.56
CA LEU A 57 0.86 -3.10 -11.72
C LEU A 57 1.96 -3.63 -12.64
N THR A 58 1.91 -4.91 -12.98
CA THR A 58 2.85 -5.48 -13.94
C THR A 58 2.49 -5.04 -15.37
N SER A 59 3.51 -4.98 -16.22
CA SER A 59 3.39 -4.88 -17.66
C SER A 59 4.53 -5.67 -18.27
N SER A 60 4.24 -6.90 -18.70
CA SER A 60 5.20 -7.72 -19.44
C SER A 60 4.85 -7.71 -20.93
N LYS A 61 5.87 -7.84 -21.79
CA LYS A 61 5.66 -8.06 -23.22
C LYS A 61 5.06 -9.45 -23.49
N ASP A 62 5.30 -10.40 -22.59
CA ASP A 62 4.96 -11.81 -22.76
C ASP A 62 3.69 -12.21 -21.98
N GLU A 63 3.12 -11.31 -21.19
CA GLU A 63 1.86 -11.55 -20.47
C GLU A 63 0.80 -10.56 -20.95
N PRO A 64 -0.31 -11.06 -21.53
CA PRO A 64 -1.35 -10.19 -22.08
C PRO A 64 -2.18 -9.48 -21.01
N MET A 65 -2.02 -9.85 -19.73
CA MET A 65 -2.80 -9.31 -18.62
C MET A 65 -1.91 -8.62 -17.60
N HIS A 66 -2.23 -7.38 -17.29
CA HIS A 66 -1.63 -6.66 -16.17
C HIS A 66 -2.06 -7.30 -14.85
N VAL A 67 -1.09 -7.63 -14.00
CA VAL A 67 -1.34 -8.23 -12.68
C VAL A 67 -1.12 -7.17 -11.61
N HIS A 68 -2.08 -7.05 -10.70
CA HIS A 68 -1.93 -6.19 -9.52
C HIS A 68 -1.10 -6.92 -8.45
N LEU A 69 0.05 -6.37 -8.11
CA LEU A 69 0.90 -6.87 -7.04
C LEU A 69 0.67 -6.05 -5.76
N HIS A 70 0.68 -6.72 -4.62
CA HIS A 70 0.51 -6.12 -3.31
C HIS A 70 1.66 -6.55 -2.41
N TRP A 71 2.41 -5.62 -1.82
CA TRP A 71 3.49 -5.95 -0.87
C TRP A 71 3.11 -5.66 0.57
N HIS A 72 2.26 -4.67 0.78
CA HIS A 72 1.86 -4.27 2.11
C HIS A 72 0.44 -3.75 2.13
N HIS A 73 -0.29 -4.10 3.19
CA HIS A 73 -1.57 -3.49 3.55
C HIS A 73 -1.72 -3.57 5.07
N ALA A 74 -1.87 -2.43 5.74
CA ALA A 74 -1.99 -2.39 7.19
C ALA A 74 -2.89 -1.24 7.66
N HIS A 75 -3.53 -1.46 8.82
CA HIS A 75 -4.15 -0.38 9.57
C HIS A 75 -3.07 0.43 10.30
N LEU A 76 -3.33 1.72 10.44
CA LEU A 76 -2.48 2.65 11.16
C LEU A 76 -3.24 3.25 12.34
N SER A 77 -2.49 3.77 13.30
CA SER A 77 -2.99 4.53 14.44
C SER A 77 -2.52 5.97 14.36
N VAL A 78 -3.28 6.88 14.98
CA VAL A 78 -2.83 8.27 15.16
C VAL A 78 -1.54 8.26 15.98
N GLY A 79 -0.50 8.91 15.46
CA GLY A 79 0.83 8.93 16.06
C GLY A 79 1.84 7.99 15.39
N ASP A 80 1.40 7.08 14.51
CA ASP A 80 2.33 6.30 13.69
C ASP A 80 3.08 7.21 12.71
N GLU A 81 4.38 6.95 12.54
CA GLU A 81 5.23 7.61 11.55
C GLU A 81 5.47 6.68 10.36
N LEU A 82 5.26 7.20 9.15
CA LEU A 82 5.58 6.51 7.90
C LEU A 82 6.71 7.26 7.20
N THR A 83 7.79 6.54 6.91
CA THR A 83 8.88 7.01 6.05
C THR A 83 8.93 6.16 4.79
N LEU A 84 8.85 6.83 3.63
CA LEU A 84 9.06 6.20 2.32
C LEU A 84 10.45 6.54 1.81
N ARG A 85 11.16 5.54 1.29
CA ARG A 85 12.43 5.74 0.59
C ARG A 85 12.32 5.17 -0.81
N ILE A 86 12.69 5.97 -1.80
CA ILE A 86 12.80 5.54 -3.19
C ILE A 86 14.26 5.23 -3.43
N VAL A 87 14.57 3.98 -3.74
CA VAL A 87 15.94 3.49 -3.87
C VAL A 87 16.09 2.63 -5.12
N GLU A 88 17.32 2.48 -5.59
CA GLU A 88 17.65 1.48 -6.60
C GLU A 88 18.21 0.21 -5.93
N ARG A 89 17.66 -0.95 -6.30
CA ARG A 89 18.10 -2.27 -5.83
C ARG A 89 18.03 -3.30 -6.95
N SER A 90 18.76 -4.40 -6.78
CA SER A 90 18.65 -5.60 -7.63
C SER A 90 17.54 -6.56 -7.16
N THR A 91 17.03 -6.39 -5.93
CA THR A 91 16.03 -7.27 -5.33
C THR A 91 15.04 -6.47 -4.47
N ALA A 92 13.85 -7.03 -4.27
CA ALA A 92 12.81 -6.52 -3.36
C ALA A 92 12.10 -7.72 -2.71
N ASP A 93 11.18 -7.45 -1.79
CA ASP A 93 10.35 -8.48 -1.19
C ASP A 93 9.41 -9.10 -2.23
N ASN A 94 9.02 -10.36 -2.00
CA ASN A 94 7.96 -10.96 -2.81
C ASN A 94 6.62 -10.29 -2.50
N PRO A 95 5.74 -10.12 -3.50
CA PRO A 95 4.38 -9.68 -3.24
C PRO A 95 3.64 -10.71 -2.38
N LEU A 96 2.72 -10.21 -1.55
CA LEU A 96 1.75 -11.00 -0.81
C LEU A 96 0.87 -11.79 -1.79
N PRO A 97 0.43 -13.01 -1.41
CA PRO A 97 -0.51 -13.76 -2.22
C PRO A 97 -1.81 -12.96 -2.42
N GLU A 98 -2.38 -13.01 -3.63
CA GLU A 98 -3.67 -12.39 -3.90
C GLU A 98 -4.72 -12.89 -2.88
N ARG A 99 -5.35 -11.95 -2.17
CA ARG A 99 -6.55 -12.27 -1.40
C ARG A 99 -7.64 -12.62 -2.40
N ARG A 100 -8.06 -13.88 -2.45
CA ARG A 100 -9.32 -14.26 -3.10
C ARG A 100 -10.44 -13.46 -2.46
N THR A 101 -10.95 -12.44 -3.14
CA THR A 101 -12.20 -11.77 -2.78
C THR A 101 -13.33 -12.79 -2.89
N GLY A 102 -13.71 -13.41 -1.77
CA GLY A 102 -14.73 -14.46 -1.78
C GLY A 102 -15.14 -15.09 -0.45
N GLU A 103 -14.66 -14.64 0.70
CA GLU A 103 -15.20 -15.06 2.00
C GLU A 103 -15.40 -13.83 2.89
N ALA A 104 -16.64 -13.38 2.92
CA ALA A 104 -17.23 -12.47 3.90
C ALA A 104 -18.44 -13.17 4.51
#